data_AF-A0A7S2D906-F1
#
_entry.id   AF-A0A7S2D906-F1
#
_cell.length_a   1.000
_cell.length_b   1.000
_cell.length_c   1.000
_cell.angle_alpha   90.00
_cell.angle_beta   90.00
_cell.angle_gamma   90.00
#
_symmetry.space_group_name_H-M   'P 1'
#
loop_
_entity.id
_entity.type
_entity.pdbx_description
1 polymer ?
#
loop_
_entity_poly.entity_id
_entity_poly.type
_entity_poly.pdbx_seq_one_letter_code
_entity_poly.pdbx_strand_id
1 'polypeptide(L)'
;QVGGLKRRLASSAATAMLGMFGGGDESGSEESGEEGGFSKVRLCMGVCGVLPALLWTGILTYLYFTHSEEHCAEPDQIGLFIKLSIAGFAVIVAVEFVEGCFAGEPDFKTSPLEMGTFCVQAIAAIFVYVWNYYGVIHLVDEHSCDKGLKTAGWTTLVGNNIVWFLTLATTVASQVMQGAFAGADKALGDRL
;
A
#
# COMPACT_ATOMS: atom_id res chain seq x y z
N GLN A 1 -22.45 -6.90 -27.51
CA GLN A 1 -22.73 -7.35 -26.12
C GLN A 1 -21.78 -6.75 -25.06
N VAL A 2 -21.20 -5.55 -25.26
CA VAL A 2 -20.18 -4.98 -24.33
C VAL A 2 -20.76 -3.94 -23.33
N GLY A 3 -22.04 -3.58 -23.45
CA GLY A 3 -22.67 -2.52 -22.63
C GLY A 3 -23.13 -2.94 -21.23
N GLY A 4 -23.26 -4.24 -20.95
CA GLY A 4 -23.80 -4.75 -19.67
C GLY A 4 -22.78 -4.77 -18.52
N LEU A 5 -21.50 -5.02 -18.83
CA LEU A 5 -20.46 -5.18 -17.81
C LEU A 5 -20.05 -3.85 -17.17
N LYS A 6 -20.03 -2.75 -17.95
CA LYS A 6 -19.73 -1.40 -17.43
C LYS A 6 -20.80 -0.87 -16.47
N ARG A 7 -22.08 -1.23 -16.65
CA ARG A 7 -23.16 -0.82 -15.72
C ARG A 7 -23.09 -1.55 -14.39
N ARG A 8 -22.64 -2.81 -14.36
CA ARG A 8 -22.49 -3.56 -13.11
C ARG A 8 -21.31 -3.06 -12.28
N LEU A 9 -20.19 -2.69 -12.92
CA LEU A 9 -19.04 -2.10 -12.22
C LEU A 9 -19.35 -0.70 -11.66
N ALA A 10 -20.09 0.13 -12.41
CA ALA A 10 -20.52 1.44 -11.91
C ALA A 10 -21.53 1.32 -10.74
N SER A 11 -22.40 0.31 -10.77
CA SER A 11 -23.35 0.07 -9.68
C SER A 11 -22.66 -0.42 -8.40
N SER A 12 -21.65 -1.29 -8.48
CA SER A 12 -20.90 -1.74 -7.30
C SER A 12 -20.05 -0.63 -6.67
N ALA A 13 -19.45 0.25 -7.48
CA ALA A 13 -18.71 1.40 -6.96
C ALA A 13 -19.64 2.43 -6.31
N ALA A 14 -20.84 2.65 -6.86
CA ALA A 14 -21.83 3.56 -6.28
C ALA A 14 -22.45 3.02 -4.98
N THR A 15 -22.71 1.71 -4.89
CA THR A 15 -23.21 1.08 -3.66
C THR A 15 -22.16 1.08 -2.55
N ALA A 16 -20.87 0.92 -2.88
CA ALA A 16 -19.79 1.02 -1.90
C ALA A 16 -19.62 2.44 -1.33
N MET A 17 -19.88 3.50 -2.12
CA MET A 17 -19.80 4.88 -1.64
C MET A 17 -21.06 5.34 -0.89
N LEU A 18 -22.25 4.83 -1.23
CA LEU A 18 -23.50 5.24 -0.57
C LEU A 18 -23.71 4.58 0.82
N GLY A 19 -23.01 3.48 1.11
CA GLY A 19 -23.00 2.89 2.46
C GLY A 19 -22.24 3.72 3.51
N MET A 20 -21.48 4.74 3.11
CA MET A 20 -20.62 5.51 4.03
C MET A 20 -21.34 6.65 4.77
N PHE A 21 -22.61 6.97 4.46
CA PHE A 21 -23.33 8.12 5.05
C PHE A 21 -24.68 7.81 5.73
N GLY A 22 -25.05 6.54 5.90
CA GLY A 22 -26.26 6.16 6.63
C GLY A 22 -26.03 6.05 8.13
N GLY A 23 -26.45 7.05 8.90
CA GLY A 23 -26.63 6.94 10.35
C GLY A 23 -27.98 6.31 10.69
N GLY A 24 -28.01 5.50 11.75
CA GLY A 24 -29.24 4.96 12.34
C GLY A 24 -28.95 3.82 13.34
N ASP A 25 -29.17 4.10 14.62
CA ASP A 25 -29.31 3.15 15.73
C ASP A 25 -30.40 2.09 15.44
N GLU A 26 -30.19 0.84 15.87
CA GLU A 26 -30.96 0.16 16.94
C GLU A 26 -30.80 -1.38 16.93
N SER A 27 -30.58 -1.91 18.14
CA SER A 27 -31.06 -3.19 18.71
C SER A 27 -30.66 -4.56 18.11
N GLY A 28 -29.74 -5.23 18.81
CA GLY A 28 -29.98 -6.49 19.55
C GLY A 28 -30.39 -7.77 18.79
N SER A 29 -29.44 -8.70 18.66
CA SER A 29 -29.63 -10.15 18.90
C SER A 29 -28.28 -10.88 18.87
N GLU A 30 -27.95 -11.59 19.95
CA GLU A 30 -26.83 -12.54 20.03
C GLU A 30 -27.14 -13.78 19.16
N GLU A 31 -26.21 -14.20 18.28
CA GLU A 31 -25.77 -15.60 18.13
C GLU A 31 -24.73 -15.77 17.00
N SER A 32 -23.58 -16.34 17.37
CA SER A 32 -22.69 -17.21 16.58
C SER A 32 -22.26 -16.79 15.18
N GLY A 33 -21.02 -16.30 15.11
CA GLY A 33 -20.26 -16.08 13.89
C GLY A 33 -19.56 -14.73 14.01
N GLU A 34 -18.31 -14.73 14.46
CA GLU A 34 -17.45 -13.53 14.42
C GLU A 34 -17.21 -13.16 12.94
N GLU A 35 -18.23 -12.60 12.30
CA GLU A 35 -18.13 -11.96 11.01
C GLU A 35 -17.41 -10.64 11.25
N GLY A 36 -16.19 -10.54 10.73
CA GLY A 36 -15.33 -9.37 10.85
C GLY A 36 -16.09 -8.08 10.56
N GLY A 37 -16.33 -7.29 11.61
CA GLY A 37 -16.94 -5.98 11.51
C GLY A 37 -16.01 -5.02 10.77
N PHE A 38 -16.56 -4.30 9.78
CA PHE A 38 -15.84 -3.28 9.03
C PHE A 38 -15.54 -2.07 9.92
N SER A 39 -14.36 -2.04 10.54
CA SER A 39 -13.94 -0.91 11.38
C SER A 39 -13.53 0.30 10.52
N LYS A 40 -14.33 1.37 10.55
CA LYS A 40 -14.07 2.65 9.85
C LYS A 40 -12.73 3.27 10.25
N VAL A 41 -12.29 3.06 11.49
CA VAL A 41 -11.01 3.55 12.02
C VAL A 41 -9.84 2.80 11.38
N ARG A 42 -9.95 1.47 11.26
CA ARG A 42 -8.93 0.63 10.63
C ARG A 42 -8.79 0.94 9.13
N LEU A 43 -9.90 1.14 8.44
CA LEU A 43 -9.89 1.57 7.03
C LEU A 43 -9.21 2.93 6.86
N CYS A 44 -9.52 3.91 7.72
CA CYS A 44 -8.92 5.25 7.62
C CYS A 44 -7.40 5.19 7.87
N MET A 45 -6.96 4.43 8.88
CA MET A 45 -5.53 4.25 9.16
C MET A 45 -4.81 3.49 8.04
N GLY A 46 -5.41 2.43 7.50
CA GLY A 46 -4.86 1.67 6.37
C GLY A 46 -4.77 2.52 5.09
N VAL A 47 -5.81 3.29 4.78
CA VAL A 47 -5.81 4.22 3.63
C VAL A 47 -4.74 5.29 3.78
N CYS A 48 -4.57 5.87 4.97
CA CYS A 48 -3.52 6.85 5.22
C CYS A 48 -2.10 6.27 5.13
N GLY A 49 -1.91 4.99 5.48
CA GLY A 49 -0.62 4.31 5.36
C GLY A 49 -0.28 3.89 3.93
N VAL A 50 -1.27 3.45 3.15
CA VAL A 50 -1.06 2.95 1.78
C VAL A 50 -1.05 4.06 0.73
N LEU A 51 -1.69 5.21 0.99
CA LEU A 51 -1.83 6.29 0.00
C LEU A 51 -0.49 6.82 -0.53
N PRO A 52 0.55 7.05 0.29
CA PRO A 52 1.87 7.45 -0.21
C PRO A 52 2.46 6.41 -1.18
N ALA A 53 2.39 5.13 -0.83
CA ALA A 53 2.89 4.04 -1.68
C ALA A 53 2.08 3.92 -2.99
N LEU A 54 0.76 4.08 -2.93
CA LEU A 54 -0.13 4.06 -4.09
C LEU A 54 0.16 5.22 -5.05
N LEU A 55 0.23 6.45 -4.54
CA LEU A 55 0.55 7.64 -5.34
C LEU A 55 1.95 7.52 -5.96
N TRP A 56 2.91 7.04 -5.19
CA TRP A 56 4.28 6.85 -5.68
C TRP A 56 4.36 5.77 -6.77
N THR A 57 3.66 4.65 -6.61
CA THR A 57 3.56 3.62 -7.66
C THR A 57 3.01 4.21 -8.96
N GLY A 58 2.00 5.09 -8.87
CA GLY A 58 1.46 5.81 -10.01
C GLY A 58 2.49 6.75 -10.66
N ILE A 59 3.24 7.52 -9.86
CA ILE A 59 4.30 8.42 -10.34
C ILE A 59 5.41 7.63 -11.02
N LEU A 60 5.89 6.52 -10.42
CA LEU A 60 6.91 5.66 -11.01
C LEU A 60 6.44 5.06 -12.34
N THR A 61 5.19 4.61 -12.39
CA THR A 61 4.58 4.10 -13.63
C THR A 61 4.54 5.17 -14.71
N TYR A 62 4.14 6.39 -14.36
CA TYR A 62 4.17 7.53 -15.27
C TYR A 62 5.60 7.87 -15.75
N LEU A 63 6.58 7.92 -14.84
CA LEU A 63 7.99 8.17 -15.17
C LEU A 63 8.55 7.11 -16.11
N TYR A 64 8.25 5.84 -15.84
CA TYR A 64 8.64 4.73 -16.69
C TYR A 64 8.08 4.89 -18.10
N PHE A 65 6.77 5.03 -18.27
CA PHE A 65 6.16 5.16 -19.61
C PHE A 65 6.58 6.43 -20.36
N THR A 66 6.85 7.53 -19.64
CA THR A 66 7.27 8.78 -20.29
C THR A 66 8.71 8.71 -20.83
N HIS A 67 9.58 7.90 -20.21
CA HIS A 67 10.98 7.78 -20.61
C HIS A 67 11.31 6.40 -21.22
N SER A 68 10.34 5.49 -21.33
CA SER A 68 10.56 4.13 -21.84
C SER A 68 10.79 4.07 -23.34
N GLU A 69 10.39 5.07 -24.13
CA GLU A 69 10.62 5.03 -25.58
C GLU A 69 12.01 5.52 -25.98
N GLU A 70 12.77 6.07 -25.03
CA GLU A 70 14.06 6.67 -25.27
C GLU A 70 15.22 5.69 -25.12
N HIS A 71 14.98 4.39 -25.38
CA HIS A 71 15.95 3.30 -25.27
C HIS A 71 17.30 3.68 -25.89
N CYS A 72 18.22 4.07 -25.02
CA CYS A 72 19.63 4.13 -25.34
C CYS A 72 20.23 2.74 -25.12
N ALA A 73 21.26 2.40 -25.89
CA ALA A 73 21.78 1.06 -26.10
C ALA A 73 21.78 0.15 -24.84
N GLU A 74 21.39 -1.12 -25.03
CA GLU A 74 21.36 -2.12 -23.96
C GLU A 74 22.69 -2.25 -23.20
N PRO A 75 22.67 -2.57 -21.90
CA PRO A 75 21.48 -2.87 -21.08
C PRO A 75 20.83 -1.63 -20.43
N ASP A 76 19.49 -1.54 -20.44
CA ASP A 76 18.70 -0.49 -19.77
C ASP A 76 18.63 -0.72 -18.25
N GLN A 77 19.73 -0.40 -17.55
CA GLN A 77 19.84 -0.64 -16.11
C GLN A 77 18.98 0.32 -15.29
N ILE A 78 18.88 1.59 -15.70
CA ILE A 78 17.98 2.57 -15.05
C ILE A 78 16.51 2.20 -15.25
N GLY A 79 16.09 1.78 -16.45
CA GLY A 79 14.72 1.34 -16.67
C GLY A 79 14.36 0.09 -15.86
N LEU A 80 15.31 -0.86 -15.72
CA LEU A 80 15.15 -2.00 -14.80
C LEU A 80 15.01 -1.55 -13.34
N PHE A 81 15.82 -0.58 -12.91
CA PHE A 81 15.73 0.03 -11.57
C PHE A 81 14.34 0.62 -11.31
N ILE A 82 13.79 1.40 -12.24
CA ILE A 82 12.45 1.98 -12.12
C ILE A 82 11.39 0.88 -12.11
N LYS A 83 11.48 -0.10 -13.01
CA LYS A 83 10.47 -1.17 -13.16
C LYS A 83 10.38 -2.07 -11.92
N LEU A 84 11.53 -2.44 -11.34
CA LEU A 84 11.55 -3.21 -10.10
C LEU A 84 11.15 -2.36 -8.87
N SER A 85 11.38 -1.05 -8.91
CA SER A 85 10.81 -0.13 -7.90
C SER A 85 9.28 -0.12 -7.96
N ILE A 86 8.68 -0.04 -9.15
CA ILE A 86 7.23 -0.15 -9.35
C ILE A 86 6.71 -1.47 -8.75
N ALA A 87 7.36 -2.59 -9.07
CA ALA A 87 6.96 -3.89 -8.56
C ALA A 87 7.02 -3.95 -7.02
N GLY A 88 8.09 -3.42 -6.41
CA GLY A 88 8.24 -3.38 -4.96
C GLY A 88 7.10 -2.61 -4.26
N PHE A 89 6.78 -1.40 -4.72
CA PHE A 89 5.68 -0.62 -4.14
C PHE A 89 4.30 -1.20 -4.48
N ALA A 90 4.11 -1.79 -5.67
CA ALA A 90 2.86 -2.45 -6.03
C ALA A 90 2.55 -3.65 -5.12
N VAL A 91 3.57 -4.41 -4.70
CA VAL A 91 3.41 -5.48 -3.72
C VAL A 91 2.99 -4.92 -2.36
N ILE A 92 3.61 -3.83 -1.89
CA ILE A 92 3.20 -3.18 -0.63
C ILE A 92 1.73 -2.76 -0.69
N VAL A 93 1.32 -2.10 -1.78
CA VAL A 93 -0.08 -1.67 -1.99
C VAL A 93 -1.04 -2.86 -2.04
N ALA A 94 -0.68 -3.95 -2.72
CA ALA A 94 -1.52 -5.13 -2.81
C ALA A 94 -1.73 -5.82 -1.46
N VAL A 95 -0.66 -5.91 -0.65
CA VAL A 95 -0.72 -6.49 0.70
C VAL A 95 -1.60 -5.66 1.62
N GLU A 96 -1.43 -4.33 1.63
CA GLU A 96 -2.25 -3.39 2.41
C GLU A 96 -3.72 -3.44 1.99
N PHE A 97 -4.01 -3.64 0.70
CA PHE A 97 -5.38 -3.82 0.22
C PHE A 97 -6.00 -5.13 0.72
N VAL A 98 -5.22 -6.23 0.71
CA VAL A 98 -5.66 -7.51 1.28
C VAL A 98 -5.91 -7.37 2.78
N GLU A 99 -5.01 -6.72 3.52
CA GLU A 99 -5.22 -6.47 4.95
C GLU A 99 -6.47 -5.61 5.17
N GLY A 100 -6.63 -4.49 4.46
CA GLY A 100 -7.80 -3.63 4.61
C GLY A 100 -9.14 -4.27 4.23
N CYS A 101 -9.14 -5.26 3.33
CA CYS A 101 -10.34 -5.99 2.92
C CYS A 101 -10.70 -7.17 3.82
N PHE A 102 -9.70 -7.82 4.44
CA PHE A 102 -9.90 -9.11 5.12
C PHE A 102 -9.52 -9.11 6.60
N ALA A 103 -8.82 -8.09 7.10
CA ALA A 103 -8.50 -7.99 8.51
C ALA A 103 -9.76 -7.58 9.31
N GLY A 104 -10.03 -8.32 10.38
CA GLY A 104 -11.15 -8.09 11.28
C GLY A 104 -10.95 -6.87 12.20
N GLU A 105 -11.71 -6.81 13.28
CA GLU A 105 -11.50 -5.79 14.31
C GLU A 105 -10.14 -5.94 14.99
N PRO A 106 -9.51 -4.84 15.45
CA PRO A 106 -8.23 -4.90 16.16
C PRO A 106 -8.42 -5.64 17.49
N ASP A 107 -8.03 -6.91 17.54
CA ASP A 107 -8.01 -7.73 18.74
C ASP A 107 -6.56 -8.01 19.20
N PHE A 108 -6.39 -8.59 20.39
CA PHE A 108 -5.05 -9.02 20.85
C PHE A 108 -4.57 -10.33 20.22
N LYS A 109 -5.39 -10.96 19.37
CA LYS A 109 -5.09 -12.26 18.76
C LYS A 109 -4.66 -12.02 17.32
N THR A 110 -3.37 -11.75 17.13
CA THR A 110 -2.79 -11.61 15.79
C THR A 110 -3.15 -12.80 14.91
N SER A 111 -3.97 -12.55 13.89
CA SER A 111 -4.41 -13.58 12.96
C SER A 111 -3.23 -14.04 12.09
N PRO A 112 -3.22 -15.29 11.60
CA PRO A 112 -2.18 -15.74 10.66
C PRO A 112 -2.09 -14.88 9.40
N LEU A 113 -3.22 -14.25 9.01
CA LEU A 113 -3.30 -13.34 7.87
C LEU A 113 -2.58 -12.02 8.17
N GLU A 114 -2.79 -11.41 9.34
CA GLU A 114 -2.07 -10.20 9.77
C GLU A 114 -0.56 -10.46 9.90
N MET A 115 -0.19 -11.61 10.45
CA MET A 115 1.23 -11.97 10.56
C MET A 115 1.86 -12.17 9.17
N GLY A 116 1.12 -12.81 8.25
CA GLY A 116 1.55 -13.01 6.87
C GLY A 116 1.71 -11.70 6.09
N THR A 117 0.70 -10.82 6.14
CA THR A 117 0.72 -9.51 5.48
C THR A 117 1.86 -8.64 6.01
N PHE A 118 2.05 -8.58 7.33
CA PHE A 118 3.19 -7.88 7.94
C PHE A 118 4.55 -8.43 7.48
N CYS A 119 4.70 -9.77 7.41
CA CYS A 119 5.94 -10.38 6.93
C CYS A 119 6.23 -10.03 5.47
N VAL A 120 5.23 -10.09 4.59
CA VAL A 120 5.40 -9.75 3.17
C VAL A 120 5.71 -8.27 3.01
N GLN A 121 5.05 -7.39 3.78
CA GLN A 121 5.33 -5.96 3.77
C GLN A 121 6.77 -5.67 4.22
N ALA A 122 7.25 -6.31 5.28
CA ALA A 122 8.63 -6.17 5.74
C ALA A 122 9.65 -6.63 4.69
N ILE A 123 9.41 -7.77 4.04
CA ILE A 123 10.26 -8.29 2.96
C ILE A 123 10.27 -7.32 1.78
N ALA A 124 9.12 -6.80 1.36
CA ALA A 124 9.01 -5.83 0.28
C ALA A 124 9.74 -4.51 0.62
N ALA A 125 9.64 -4.04 1.87
CA ALA A 125 10.35 -2.86 2.34
C ALA A 125 11.87 -3.05 2.35
N ILE A 126 12.37 -4.22 2.78
CA ILE A 126 13.80 -4.57 2.72
C ILE A 126 14.26 -4.64 1.27
N PHE A 127 13.46 -5.26 0.40
CA PHE A 127 13.76 -5.34 -1.03
C PHE A 127 13.91 -3.94 -1.64
N VAL A 128 12.96 -3.02 -1.41
CA VAL A 128 13.03 -1.63 -1.92
C VAL A 128 14.26 -0.91 -1.38
N TYR A 129 14.61 -1.11 -0.10
CA TYR A 129 15.80 -0.51 0.50
C TYR A 129 17.10 -1.00 -0.17
N VAL A 130 17.27 -2.32 -0.31
CA VAL A 130 18.43 -2.91 -0.98
C VAL A 130 18.46 -2.51 -2.45
N TRP A 131 17.31 -2.49 -3.12
CA TRP A 131 17.19 -2.10 -4.52
C TRP A 131 17.56 -0.63 -4.75
N ASN A 132 17.24 0.27 -3.83
CA ASN A 132 17.71 1.66 -3.87
C ASN A 132 19.24 1.76 -3.81
N TYR A 133 19.90 0.93 -3.00
CA TYR A 133 21.36 0.92 -2.93
C TYR A 133 21.97 0.47 -4.27
N TYR A 134 21.42 -0.57 -4.89
CA TYR A 134 21.81 -0.98 -6.25
C TYR A 134 21.51 0.11 -7.29
N GLY A 135 20.40 0.84 -7.15
CA GLY A 135 20.05 1.98 -8.00
C GLY A 135 21.12 3.06 -8.04
N VAL A 136 21.79 3.35 -6.91
CA VAL A 136 22.92 4.31 -6.89
C VAL A 136 24.04 3.85 -7.80
N ILE A 137 24.40 2.56 -7.75
CA ILE A 137 25.50 2.00 -8.54
C ILE A 137 25.19 2.17 -10.03
N HIS A 138 23.98 1.80 -10.46
CA HIS A 138 23.53 1.95 -11.85
C HIS A 138 23.52 3.42 -12.30
N LEU A 139 23.13 4.37 -11.44
CA LEU A 139 23.10 5.80 -11.78
C LEU A 139 24.49 6.46 -11.88
N VAL A 140 25.47 5.94 -11.14
CA VAL A 140 26.84 6.48 -11.10
C VAL A 140 27.70 5.89 -12.20
N ASP A 141 27.59 4.58 -12.46
CA ASP A 141 28.44 3.87 -13.43
C ASP A 141 27.99 4.08 -14.89
N GLU A 142 26.74 4.48 -15.12
CA GLU A 142 26.20 4.61 -16.48
C GLU A 142 26.58 5.97 -17.11
N HIS A 143 27.49 5.89 -18.08
CA HIS A 143 28.02 7.02 -18.87
C HIS A 143 27.20 7.32 -20.15
N SER A 144 26.00 6.75 -20.29
CA SER A 144 25.33 6.68 -21.58
C SER A 144 23.96 7.38 -21.58
N CYS A 145 23.84 8.37 -22.46
CA CYS A 145 22.60 8.88 -23.05
C CYS A 145 21.62 9.62 -22.11
N ASP A 146 21.71 10.96 -22.16
CA ASP A 146 21.14 11.88 -21.16
C ASP A 146 19.84 12.55 -21.64
N LYS A 147 18.86 11.76 -22.12
CA LYS A 147 17.53 12.29 -22.45
C LYS A 147 16.60 12.39 -21.22
N GLY A 148 17.15 12.66 -20.05
CA GLY A 148 16.37 12.78 -18.81
C GLY A 148 16.08 11.44 -18.11
N LEU A 149 16.45 10.29 -18.70
CA LEU A 149 16.39 8.98 -18.02
C LEU A 149 17.20 8.98 -16.72
N LYS A 150 18.38 9.63 -16.72
CA LYS A 150 19.20 9.82 -15.52
C LYS A 150 18.47 10.64 -14.46
N THR A 151 17.79 11.71 -14.86
CA THR A 151 16.96 12.53 -13.97
C THR A 151 15.78 11.73 -13.40
N ALA A 152 15.11 10.92 -14.23
CA ALA A 152 14.03 10.03 -13.78
C ALA A 152 14.55 8.98 -12.78
N GLY A 153 15.74 8.44 -13.01
CA GLY A 153 16.42 7.52 -12.10
C GLY A 153 16.77 8.18 -10.75
N TRP A 154 17.35 9.38 -10.75
CA TRP A 154 17.60 10.14 -9.51
C TRP A 154 16.31 10.50 -8.78
N THR A 155 15.27 10.90 -9.52
CA THR A 155 13.94 11.19 -8.95
C THR A 155 13.34 9.94 -8.31
N THR A 156 13.47 8.80 -8.98
CA THR A 156 13.06 7.49 -8.45
C THR A 156 13.81 7.16 -7.17
N LEU A 157 15.14 7.35 -7.15
CA LEU A 157 15.97 7.08 -5.98
C LEU A 157 15.58 7.93 -4.77
N VAL A 158 15.43 9.25 -4.96
CA VAL A 158 15.05 10.18 -3.88
C VAL A 158 13.63 9.87 -3.40
N GLY A 159 12.67 9.73 -4.32
CA GLY A 159 11.28 9.51 -3.96
C GLY A 159 11.04 8.14 -3.35
N ASN A 160 11.73 7.08 -3.79
CA ASN A 160 11.66 5.76 -3.16
C ASN A 160 12.05 5.86 -1.68
N ASN A 161 13.11 6.60 -1.34
CA ASN A 161 13.53 6.78 0.06
C ASN A 161 12.48 7.58 0.86
N ILE A 162 12.00 8.71 0.32
CA ILE A 162 10.98 9.54 0.98
C ILE A 162 9.73 8.70 1.28
N VAL A 163 9.21 7.99 0.29
CA VAL A 163 7.98 7.21 0.43
C VAL A 163 8.20 6.00 1.33
N TRP A 164 9.36 5.35 1.25
CA TRP A 164 9.72 4.27 2.16
C TRP A 164 9.74 4.74 3.62
N PHE A 165 10.37 5.88 3.92
CA PHE A 165 10.36 6.47 5.27
C PHE A 165 8.95 6.84 5.72
N LEU A 166 8.13 7.41 4.84
CA LEU A 166 6.73 7.75 5.15
C LEU A 166 5.92 6.49 5.46
N THR A 167 6.00 5.45 4.63
CA THR A 167 5.32 4.18 4.86
C THR A 167 5.74 3.58 6.20
N LEU A 168 7.05 3.49 6.48
CA LEU A 168 7.54 2.97 7.75
C LEU A 168 7.06 3.80 8.96
N ALA A 169 7.10 5.13 8.87
CA ALA A 169 6.60 6.00 9.92
C ALA A 169 5.09 5.81 10.15
N THR A 170 4.29 5.69 9.08
CA THR A 170 2.85 5.44 9.18
C THR A 170 2.52 4.06 9.74
N THR A 171 3.28 3.02 9.36
CA THR A 171 3.11 1.66 9.90
C THR A 171 3.39 1.65 11.40
N VAL A 172 4.50 2.25 11.84
CA VAL A 172 4.83 2.34 13.28
C VAL A 172 3.76 3.13 14.04
N ALA A 173 3.33 4.28 13.51
CA ALA A 173 2.28 5.07 14.13
C ALA A 173 0.95 4.29 14.24
N SER A 174 0.57 3.57 13.19
CA SER A 174 -0.63 2.72 13.17
C SER A 174 -0.56 1.64 14.26
N GLN A 175 0.57 0.94 14.37
CA GLN A 175 0.76 -0.12 15.38
C GLN A 175 0.71 0.43 16.82
N VAL A 176 1.29 1.61 17.07
CA VAL A 176 1.22 2.26 18.38
C VAL A 176 -0.23 2.63 18.72
N MET A 177 -0.98 3.19 17.77
CA MET A 177 -2.37 3.57 17.99
C MET A 177 -3.27 2.33 18.20
N GLN A 178 -3.11 1.27 17.41
CA GLN A 178 -3.83 0.01 17.59
C GLN A 178 -3.55 -0.60 18.96
N GLY A 179 -2.29 -0.62 19.40
CA GLY A 179 -1.91 -1.08 20.74
C GLY A 179 -2.53 -0.24 21.85
N ALA A 180 -2.65 1.08 21.67
CA ALA A 180 -3.31 1.97 22.62
C ALA A 180 -4.82 1.71 22.72
N PHE A 181 -5.50 1.52 21.59
CA PHE A 181 -6.95 1.19 21.57
C PHE A 181 -7.22 -0.17 22.21
N ALA A 182 -6.51 -1.22 21.81
CA ALA A 182 -6.67 -2.54 22.41
C ALA A 182 -6.39 -2.50 23.93
N GLY A 183 -5.37 -1.75 24.35
CA GLY A 183 -5.07 -1.54 25.77
C GLY A 183 -6.20 -0.84 26.53
N ALA A 184 -6.81 0.18 25.93
CA ALA A 184 -7.96 0.88 26.52
C ALA A 184 -9.19 -0.04 26.63
N ASP A 185 -9.50 -0.82 25.59
CA ASP A 185 -10.64 -1.74 25.60
C ASP A 185 -10.49 -2.82 26.68
N LYS A 186 -9.28 -3.38 26.82
CA LYS A 186 -8.95 -4.31 27.91
C LYS A 186 -9.08 -3.68 29.30
N ALA A 187 -8.75 -2.40 29.45
CA ALA A 187 -8.84 -1.70 30.73
C ALA A 187 -10.28 -1.35 31.10
N LEU A 188 -11.14 -1.10 30.10
CA LEU A 188 -12.56 -0.77 30.29
C LEU A 188 -13.41 -2.01 30.60
N GLY A 189 -12.86 -3.22 30.43
CA GLY A 189 -13.57 -4.47 30.71
C GLY A 189 -14.66 -4.81 29.69
N ASP A 190 -14.73 -4.05 28.59
CA ASP A 190 -15.57 -4.38 27.45
C ASP A 190 -14.93 -5.56 26.70
N ARG A 191 -15.56 -6.72 26.90
CA ARG A 191 -15.49 -7.95 26.08
C ARG A 191 -14.13 -8.28 25.43
N LEU A 192 -13.34 -9.07 26.15
CA LEU A 192 -12.70 -10.25 25.54
C LEU A 192 -13.59 -11.48 25.76
#